data_AF-A0A919ZRY2-F1
#
_entry.id   AF-A0A919ZRY2-F1
#
_cell.length_a   1.000
_cell.length_b   1.000
_cell.length_c   1.000
_cell.angle_alpha   90.00
_cell.angle_beta   90.00
_cell.angle_gamma   90.00
#
_symmetry.space_group_name_H-M   'P 1'
#
loop_
_entity.id
_entity.type
_entity.pdbx_description
1 polymer ?
#
loop_
_entity_poly.entity_id
_entity_poly.type
_entity_poly.pdbx_seq_one_letter_code
_entity_poly.pdbx_strand_id
1 'polypeptide(L)'
;MLTFTTNYYIGLDDGSDEKVLDGYDLRLASQIPYLHWAKGFVDTYSWDGRDRDDVEGTVVGSELLLSPNVNFEVAYDDKDRAGLDDEWYAKLMFFSSSKKGTNSTRWHSRYTLV
;
A
#
# COMPACT_ATOMS: atom_id res chain seq x y z
N MET A 1 -4.54 14.09 11.97
CA MET A 1 -4.66 12.72 12.52
C MET A 1 -3.47 11.91 12.06
N LEU A 2 -2.87 11.12 12.95
CA LEU A 2 -1.75 10.23 12.64
C LEU A 2 -2.28 8.80 12.45
N THR A 3 -1.77 8.12 11.43
CA THR A 3 -2.10 6.73 11.12
C THR A 3 -0.81 5.95 10.99
N PHE A 4 -0.75 4.80 11.65
CA PHE A 4 0.35 3.84 11.54
C PHE A 4 -0.21 2.47 11.18
N THR A 5 0.39 1.84 10.17
CA THR A 5 0.02 0.50 9.69
C THR A 5 1.28 -0.34 9.57
N THR A 6 1.17 -1.62 9.93
CA THR A 6 2.21 -2.62 9.73
C THR A 6 1.58 -3.88 9.17
N ASN A 7 2.21 -4.45 8.15
CA ASN A 7 1.81 -5.73 7.58
C ASN A 7 3.03 -6.64 7.52
N TYR A 8 2.81 -7.93 7.79
CA TYR A 8 3.82 -8.98 7.65
C TYR A 8 3.27 -10.06 6.74
N TYR A 9 4.07 -10.50 5.78
CA TYR A 9 3.68 -11.43 4.73
C TYR A 9 4.55 -12.69 4.83
N ILE A 10 3.89 -13.84 4.73
CA ILE A 10 4.50 -15.16 4.81
C ILE A 10 4.11 -15.92 3.55
N GLY A 11 5.12 -16.39 2.81
CA GLY A 11 4.98 -17.31 1.71
C GLY A 11 4.50 -18.67 2.20
N LEU A 12 3.43 -19.17 1.59
CA LEU A 12 2.85 -20.47 1.96
C LEU A 12 3.39 -21.61 1.09
N ASP A 13 3.71 -21.32 -0.17
CA ASP A 13 4.20 -22.30 -1.13
C ASP A 13 5.02 -21.59 -2.23
N ASP A 14 5.94 -22.32 -2.83
CA ASP A 14 6.79 -21.85 -3.93
C ASP A 14 6.37 -22.51 -5.26
N GLY A 15 6.46 -21.77 -6.36
CA GLY A 15 6.33 -22.31 -7.71
C GLY A 15 7.61 -23.00 -8.18
N SER A 16 7.56 -23.64 -9.35
CA SER A 16 8.75 -24.29 -9.95
C SER A 16 9.87 -23.30 -10.28
N ASP A 17 9.50 -22.09 -10.69
CA ASP A 17 10.43 -21.07 -11.20
C ASP A 17 10.28 -19.70 -10.48
N GLU A 18 9.27 -19.56 -9.63
CA GLU A 18 8.98 -18.32 -8.88
C GLU A 18 8.82 -18.65 -7.40
N LYS A 19 9.61 -17.99 -6.54
CA LYS A 19 9.56 -18.16 -5.09
C LYS A 19 8.82 -16.99 -4.46
N VAL A 20 7.89 -17.30 -3.57
CA VAL A 20 7.18 -16.27 -2.80
C VAL A 20 8.14 -15.77 -1.73
N LEU A 21 8.36 -14.46 -1.71
CA LEU A 21 9.24 -13.84 -0.72
C LEU A 21 8.44 -13.49 0.54
N ASP A 22 9.04 -13.82 1.67
CA ASP A 22 8.59 -13.34 2.97
C ASP A 22 9.00 -11.87 3.12
N GLY A 23 8.26 -11.10 3.91
CA GLY A 23 8.63 -9.70 4.14
C GLY A 23 7.60 -8.90 4.89
N TYR A 24 7.83 -7.59 4.97
CA TYR A 24 6.97 -6.69 5.71
C TYR A 24 6.89 -5.30 5.08
N ASP A 25 5.82 -4.58 5.41
CA ASP A 25 5.69 -3.15 5.17
C ASP A 25 5.24 -2.41 6.43
N LEU A 26 5.73 -1.18 6.55
CA LEU A 26 5.34 -0.22 7.58
C LEU A 26 4.95 1.08 6.88
N ARG A 27 3.80 1.64 7.24
CA ARG A 27 3.31 2.91 6.72
C ARG A 27 2.97 3.86 7.85
N LEU A 28 3.59 5.04 7.83
CA LEU A 28 3.26 6.15 8.70
C LEU A 28 2.69 7.30 7.87
N ALA A 29 1.45 7.68 8.14
CA ALA A 29 0.79 8.78 7.44
C ALA A 29 0.25 9.82 8.42
N SER A 30 0.43 11.09 8.09
CA SER A 30 -0.06 12.20 8.90
C SER A 30 -0.71 13.28 8.04
N GLN A 31 -1.82 13.82 8.55
CA GLN A 31 -2.46 14.98 7.96
C GLN A 31 -1.61 16.24 8.16
N ILE A 32 -1.42 17.01 7.11
CA ILE A 32 -0.67 18.26 7.17
C ILE A 32 -1.51 19.31 7.92
N PRO A 33 -0.95 20.02 8.93
CA PRO A 33 -1.69 21.06 9.65
C PRO A 33 -2.30 22.09 8.69
N TYR A 34 -3.55 22.47 8.95
CA TYR A 34 -4.35 23.40 8.13
C TYR A 34 -4.70 22.93 6.71
N LEU A 35 -4.14 21.82 6.22
CA LEU A 35 -4.45 21.24 4.92
C LEU A 35 -5.22 19.94 5.10
N HIS A 36 -6.52 20.04 5.36
CA HIS A 36 -7.32 18.85 5.63
C HIS A 36 -7.44 17.89 4.44
N TRP A 37 -7.25 18.41 3.23
CA TRP A 37 -7.24 17.67 1.97
C TRP A 37 -5.90 16.99 1.67
N ALA A 38 -4.84 17.22 2.46
CA ALA A 38 -3.51 16.68 2.22
C ALA A 38 -3.00 15.85 3.39
N LYS A 39 -2.33 14.73 3.07
CA LYS A 39 -1.56 13.92 4.01
C LYS A 39 -0.19 13.65 3.44
N GLY A 40 0.83 13.69 4.29
CA GLY A 40 2.14 13.13 3.98
C GLY A 40 2.23 11.71 4.49
N PHE A 41 3.01 10.87 3.82
CA PHE A 41 3.30 9.52 4.29
C PHE A 41 4.75 9.13 4.03
N VAL A 42 5.23 8.18 4.83
CA VAL A 42 6.49 7.48 4.68
C VAL A 42 6.20 6.00 4.87
N ASP A 43 6.59 5.21 3.87
CA ASP A 43 6.47 3.77 3.88
C ASP A 43 7.86 3.16 3.80
N THR A 44 8.12 2.10 4.55
CA THR A 44 9.34 1.29 4.40
C THR A 44 8.93 -0.16 4.23
N TYR A 45 9.64 -0.86 3.37
CA TYR A 45 9.37 -2.25 3.05
C TYR A 45 10.68 -3.02 2.96
N SER A 46 10.60 -4.30 3.28
CA SER A 46 11.71 -5.24 3.11
C SER A 46 11.16 -6.61 2.77
N TRP A 47 11.75 -7.24 1.76
CA TRP A 47 11.44 -8.57 1.27
C TRP A 47 12.70 -9.41 1.26
N ASP A 48 12.65 -10.53 1.97
CA ASP A 48 13.79 -11.42 2.16
C ASP A 48 14.05 -12.19 0.87
N GLY A 49 15.19 -11.92 0.24
CA GLY A 49 15.60 -12.57 -0.99
C GLY A 49 16.05 -14.01 -0.74
N ARG A 50 15.53 -14.98 -1.50
CA ARG A 50 15.98 -16.39 -1.39
C ARG A 50 17.14 -16.73 -2.34
N ASP A 51 16.95 -16.49 -3.65
CA ASP A 51 17.96 -16.77 -4.69
C ASP A 51 18.62 -15.51 -5.24
N ARG A 52 18.28 -14.36 -4.65
CA ARG A 52 18.72 -13.01 -5.03
C ARG A 52 18.88 -12.19 -3.75
N ASP A 53 19.60 -11.07 -3.83
CA ASP A 53 19.67 -10.13 -2.71
C ASP A 53 18.28 -9.67 -2.25
N ASP A 54 18.21 -9.15 -1.04
CA ASP A 54 16.98 -8.61 -0.46
C ASP A 54 16.44 -7.44 -1.30
N VAL A 55 15.12 -7.19 -1.19
CA VAL A 55 14.47 -6.04 -1.82
C VAL A 55 13.92 -5.17 -0.71
N GLU A 56 14.57 -4.05 -0.48
CA GLU A 56 14.16 -3.06 0.52
C GLU A 56 14.16 -1.66 -0.06
N GLY A 57 13.42 -0.78 0.59
CA GLY A 57 13.32 0.61 0.17
C GLY A 57 12.42 1.44 1.05
N THR A 58 12.39 2.74 0.75
CA THR A 58 11.57 3.73 1.43
C THR A 58 10.81 4.56 0.42
N VAL A 59 9.49 4.60 0.57
CA VAL A 59 8.62 5.47 -0.22
C VAL A 59 8.22 6.68 0.60
N VAL A 60 8.42 7.87 0.04
CA VAL A 60 7.95 9.12 0.63
C VAL A 60 7.01 9.80 -0.33
N GLY A 61 5.83 10.20 0.15
CA GLY A 61 4.82 10.76 -0.72
C GLY A 61 3.77 11.61 -0.03
N SER A 62 2.84 12.07 -0.83
CA SER A 62 1.69 12.85 -0.39
C SER A 62 0.42 12.40 -1.08
N GLU A 63 -0.65 12.32 -0.30
CA GLU A 63 -2.00 12.00 -0.73
C GLU A 63 -2.87 13.27 -0.64
N LEU A 64 -3.51 13.63 -1.75
CA LEU A 64 -4.27 14.85 -1.96
C LEU A 64 -5.71 14.51 -2.38
N LEU A 65 -6.66 14.77 -1.49
CA LEU A 65 -8.08 14.66 -1.77
C LEU A 65 -8.55 15.88 -2.56
N LEU A 66 -8.38 15.85 -3.89
CA LEU A 66 -8.73 16.95 -4.80
C LEU A 66 -10.24 17.25 -4.80
N SER A 67 -11.06 16.22 -4.63
CA SER A 67 -12.50 16.35 -4.42
C SER A 67 -13.02 15.17 -3.59
N PRO A 68 -14.26 15.19 -3.07
CA PRO A 68 -14.81 14.07 -2.29
C PRO A 68 -14.78 12.70 -3.00
N ASN A 69 -14.68 12.71 -4.33
CA ASN A 69 -14.68 11.52 -5.17
C ASN A 69 -13.36 11.31 -5.93
N VAL A 70 -12.35 12.16 -5.72
CA VAL A 70 -11.08 12.10 -6.45
C VAL A 70 -9.94 12.26 -5.47
N ASN A 71 -9.09 11.25 -5.39
CA ASN A 71 -7.86 11.29 -4.64
C ASN A 71 -6.66 11.18 -5.58
N PHE A 72 -5.64 11.96 -5.31
CA PHE A 72 -4.40 11.98 -6.08
C PHE A 72 -3.23 11.71 -5.15
N GLU A 73 -2.34 10.81 -5.52
CA GLU A 73 -1.14 10.49 -4.77
C GLU A 73 0.07 10.71 -5.67
N VAL A 74 1.11 11.30 -5.11
CA VAL A 74 2.42 11.43 -5.73
C VAL A 74 3.47 10.99 -4.72
N ALA A 75 4.42 10.18 -5.17
CA ALA A 75 5.44 9.65 -4.29
C ALA A 75 6.74 9.36 -5.03
N TYR A 76 7.80 9.33 -4.23
CA TYR A 76 9.14 8.93 -4.60
C TYR A 76 9.48 7.65 -3.85
N ASP A 77 9.92 6.63 -4.59
CA ASP A 77 10.37 5.36 -4.07
C ASP A 77 11.89 5.28 -4.24
N ASP A 78 12.57 5.39 -3.10
CA ASP A 78 14.02 5.24 -2.96
C ASP A 78 14.31 3.76 -2.69
N LYS A 79 14.94 3.11 -3.67
CA LYS A 79 15.15 1.65 -3.65
C LYS A 79 16.59 1.38 -3.24
N ASP A 80 16.78 0.80 -2.06
CA ASP A 80 18.09 0.50 -1.48
C ASP A 80 18.71 -0.79 -2.08
N ARG A 81 18.66 -0.96 -3.41
CA ARG A 81 19.20 -2.14 -4.10
C ARG A 81 20.09 -1.76 -5.28
N ALA A 82 21.28 -2.36 -5.33
CA ALA A 82 22.16 -2.28 -6.48
C ALA A 82 21.46 -2.80 -7.76
N GLY A 83 21.16 -1.89 -8.68
CA GLY A 83 20.53 -2.20 -9.98
C GLY A 83 19.02 -1.97 -10.06
N LEU A 84 18.40 -1.40 -9.03
CA LEU A 84 17.07 -0.79 -9.14
C LEU A 84 17.22 0.72 -9.11
N ASP A 85 16.54 1.41 -10.03
CA ASP A 85 16.54 2.86 -10.08
C ASP A 85 15.41 3.43 -9.22
N ASP A 86 15.69 4.59 -8.62
CA ASP A 86 14.70 5.38 -7.91
C ASP A 86 13.55 5.78 -8.84
N GLU A 87 12.32 5.73 -8.32
CA GLU A 87 11.14 5.89 -9.17
C GLU A 87 10.14 6.89 -8.58
N TRP A 88 9.65 7.77 -9.46
CA TRP A 88 8.50 8.61 -9.16
C TRP A 88 7.25 7.98 -9.73
N TYR A 89 6.20 7.89 -8.92
CA TYR A 89 4.89 7.50 -9.41
C TYR A 89 3.82 8.51 -9.03
N ALA A 90 2.76 8.53 -9.84
CA ALA A 90 1.56 9.29 -9.59
C ALA A 90 0.33 8.39 -9.76
N LYS A 91 -0.60 8.48 -8.82
CA LYS A 91 -1.81 7.66 -8.80
C LYS A 91 -3.03 8.54 -8.69
N LEU A 92 -3.97 8.37 -9.61
CA LEU A 92 -5.26 9.06 -9.60
C LEU A 92 -6.37 8.04 -9.35
N MET A 93 -7.13 8.23 -8.27
CA MET A 93 -8.20 7.34 -7.82
C MET A 93 -9.55 8.06 -7.86
N PHE A 94 -10.54 7.38 -8.44
CA PHE A 94 -11.92 7.86 -8.51
C PHE A 94 -12.84 6.99 -7.63
N PHE A 95 -13.58 7.62 -6.74
CA PHE A 95 -14.58 6.97 -5.90
C PHE A 95 -15.98 7.30 -6.41
N SER A 96 -16.68 6.31 -6.96
CA SER A 96 -18.09 6.45 -7.31
C SER A 96 -18.96 6.01 -6.13
N SER A 97 -19.60 6.96 -5.46
CA SER A 97 -20.65 6.66 -4.49
C SER A 97 -21.96 6.37 -5.24
N SER A 98 -22.15 5.14 -5.73
CA SER A 98 -23.51 4.68 -6.08
C SER A 98 -24.29 4.38 -4.80
N LYS A 99 -24.83 5.42 -4.17
CA LYS A 99 -25.86 5.25 -3.14
C LYS A 99 -27.20 5.03 -3.85
N LYS A 100 -27.49 3.78 -4.23
CA LYS A 100 -28.86 3.30 -4.19
C LYS A 100 -29.05 2.54 -2.88
N GLY A 101 -29.63 3.23 -1.90
CA GLY A 101 -30.07 2.58 -0.68
C GLY A 101 -31.07 1.48 -1.02
N THR A 102 -30.75 0.24 -0.68
CA THR A 102 -31.75 -0.83 -0.51
C THR A 102 -31.20 -1.75 0.57
N ASN A 103 -31.83 -1.68 1.75
CA ASN A 103 -31.67 -2.66 2.81
C ASN A 103 -31.93 -4.06 2.26
N SER A 104 -30.93 -4.96 2.29
CA SER A 104 -31.20 -6.39 2.47
C SER A 104 -29.92 -7.14 2.86
N THR A 105 -29.90 -7.54 4.13
CA THR A 105 -29.45 -8.85 4.60
C THR A 105 -28.02 -9.29 4.30
N ARG A 106 -27.16 -9.00 5.29
CA ARG A 106 -25.82 -9.59 5.49
C ARG A 106 -25.92 -11.10 5.70
N TRP A 107 -25.77 -11.88 4.63
CA TRP A 107 -25.53 -13.32 4.73
C TRP A 107 -24.05 -13.57 5.00
N HIS A 108 -23.74 -14.14 6.18
CA HIS A 108 -22.42 -14.70 6.45
C HIS A 108 -22.35 -16.08 5.83
N SER A 109 -21.39 -16.32 4.94
CA SER A 109 -20.94 -17.67 4.62
C SER A 109 -19.43 -17.70 4.74
N ARG A 110 -18.95 -18.22 5.88
CA ARG A 110 -17.57 -18.66 6.04
C ARG A 110 -17.46 -20.04 5.42
N TYR A 111 -16.55 -20.21 4.47
CA TYR A 111 -16.00 -21.53 4.16
C TYR A 111 -14.48 -21.44 4.18
N THR A 112 -13.88 -22.11 5.16
CA THR A 112 -12.49 -22.56 5.17
C THR A 112 -12.48 -23.87 4.40
N LEU A 113 -11.62 -23.99 3.39
CA LEU A 113 -11.25 -25.28 2.82
C LEU A 113 -9.81 -25.59 3.19
N VAL A 114 -9.65 -26.82 3.64
CA VAL A 114 -8.45 -27.50 4.16
C VAL A 114 -7.43 -27.68 3.04
#